data_AF-A0A9P6H843-F1
#
_entry.id   AF-A0A9P6H843-F1
#
_cell.length_a   1.000
_cell.length_b   1.000
_cell.length_c   1.000
_cell.angle_alpha   90.00
_cell.angle_beta   90.00
_cell.angle_gamma   90.00
#
_symmetry.space_group_name_H-M   'P 1'
#
loop_
_entity.id
_entity.type
_entity.pdbx_description
1 polymer ?
#
loop_
_entity_poly.entity_id
_entity_poly.type
_entity_poly.pdbx_seq_one_letter_code
_entity_poly.pdbx_strand_id
1 'polypeptide(L)'
;MASNQVSPSTYPPDIDCFADGPFWDPSNFTMNNCSITNNMVNFLNLTGQNYKPYLAAYCLSPQPNDDCPFGFCPNPDIAGLWVRIANYITGFCVALLIFYAPDRVKDAFWSQVLLTYSLLLTCGISLLQGQLTRFHSIVLISIVCSPVNVYFTGYAIRSFWSVHRLDNVLGKRKNTRRLMVFLSVAIWTAALIYVYLPQRFTNFAQDSCRGSSAVEAFFLGAPFVYAWALTTLGPAGILILFIFLAIPILIIFAWFVAIIRRRREIWASSGVCCASFGKVWRPIVHHYPFLRFCSVVVIPTAYWIAIVELGIFGGNDETSPLTFSQVLAMFATVPPMIEVARLVPRLWRWLITFAWLGRAFGRSGAS
;
A
#
# COMPACT_ATOMS: atom_id res chain seq x y z
N MET A 1 -25.37 -12.34 -2.00
CA MET A 1 -25.25 -13.12 -0.75
C MET A 1 -25.06 -12.12 0.38
N ALA A 2 -26.07 -11.91 1.22
CA ALA A 2 -25.93 -11.05 2.38
C ALA A 2 -24.94 -11.74 3.34
N SER A 3 -23.81 -11.08 3.61
CA SER A 3 -22.95 -11.49 4.72
C SER A 3 -23.75 -11.26 6.00
N ASN A 4 -24.23 -12.33 6.62
CA ASN A 4 -24.70 -12.27 8.00
C ASN A 4 -23.49 -11.84 8.83
N GLN A 5 -23.35 -10.54 9.08
CA GLN A 5 -22.39 -10.03 10.04
C GLN A 5 -22.82 -10.58 11.40
N VAL A 6 -22.08 -11.58 11.87
CA VAL A 6 -22.22 -12.11 13.21
C VAL A 6 -21.89 -10.97 14.16
N SER A 7 -22.86 -10.55 14.97
CA SER A 7 -22.65 -9.51 15.98
C SER A 7 -21.46 -9.89 16.87
N PRO A 8 -20.56 -8.96 17.24
CA PRO A 8 -19.48 -9.24 18.18
C PRO A 8 -19.98 -9.77 19.54
N SER A 9 -21.27 -9.59 19.85
CA SER A 9 -21.95 -10.22 20.98
C SER A 9 -22.20 -11.72 20.83
N THR A 10 -21.51 -12.47 19.97
CA THR A 10 -21.79 -13.91 19.73
C THR A 10 -20.67 -14.82 20.22
N TYR A 11 -19.58 -14.26 20.73
CA TYR A 11 -18.52 -15.01 21.41
C TYR A 11 -18.71 -14.95 22.93
N PRO A 12 -18.27 -15.97 23.69
CA PRO A 12 -18.44 -15.99 25.14
C PRO A 12 -17.84 -14.73 25.76
N PRO A 13 -18.63 -13.88 26.44
CA PRO A 13 -18.10 -12.69 27.11
C PRO A 13 -17.30 -13.03 28.38
N ASP A 14 -17.35 -14.29 28.84
CA ASP A 14 -16.63 -14.76 30.03
C ASP A 14 -15.53 -15.75 29.64
N ILE A 15 -14.35 -15.22 29.33
CA ILE A 15 -13.12 -16.01 29.22
C ILE A 15 -12.78 -16.65 30.58
N ASP A 16 -13.17 -16.01 31.69
CA ASP A 16 -12.98 -16.51 33.06
C ASP A 16 -13.67 -17.86 33.32
N CYS A 17 -14.74 -18.18 32.57
CA CYS A 17 -15.39 -19.49 32.63
C CYS A 17 -14.61 -20.60 31.89
N PHE A 18 -13.64 -20.25 31.06
CA PHE A 18 -12.81 -21.18 30.29
C PHE A 18 -11.32 -21.14 30.70
N ALA A 19 -10.86 -20.12 31.41
CA ALA A 19 -9.44 -19.79 31.54
C ALA A 19 -8.66 -20.50 32.67
N ASP A 20 -9.30 -20.97 33.75
CA ASP A 20 -8.53 -21.25 34.98
C ASP A 20 -8.35 -22.72 35.37
N GLY A 21 -8.61 -23.67 34.46
CA GLY A 21 -8.34 -25.09 34.72
C GLY A 21 -7.14 -25.60 33.91
N PRO A 22 -6.15 -26.29 34.51
CA PRO A 22 -5.33 -27.21 33.73
C PRO A 22 -6.29 -28.22 33.07
N PHE A 23 -6.49 -28.02 31.78
CA PHE A 23 -7.24 -28.90 30.89
C PHE A 23 -6.79 -30.34 31.23
N TRP A 24 -7.74 -31.20 31.65
CA TRP A 24 -7.61 -32.63 32.04
C TRP A 24 -7.73 -33.05 33.53
N ASP A 25 -8.29 -32.25 34.45
CA ASP A 25 -8.80 -32.82 35.73
C ASP A 25 -10.33 -32.71 35.84
N PRO A 26 -11.09 -33.77 35.47
CA PRO A 26 -12.56 -33.77 35.56
C PRO A 26 -13.10 -33.76 37.00
N SER A 27 -12.25 -33.83 38.03
CA SER A 27 -12.69 -33.95 39.42
C SER A 27 -12.85 -32.62 40.18
N ASN A 28 -12.42 -31.50 39.60
CA ASN A 28 -12.35 -30.19 40.27
C ASN A 28 -13.14 -29.07 39.58
N PHE A 29 -14.20 -29.39 38.85
CA PHE A 29 -15.20 -28.39 38.45
C PHE A 29 -16.05 -28.00 39.66
N THR A 30 -15.52 -27.13 40.52
CA THR A 30 -16.39 -26.35 41.40
C THR A 30 -17.18 -25.40 40.52
N MET A 31 -18.48 -25.66 40.39
CA MET A 31 -19.46 -24.79 39.73
C MET A 31 -19.55 -23.45 40.46
N ASN A 32 -18.56 -22.58 40.27
CA ASN A 32 -18.82 -21.16 40.40
C ASN A 32 -19.77 -20.82 39.24
N ASN A 33 -20.89 -20.16 39.55
CA ASN A 33 -22.03 -19.91 38.66
C ASN A 33 -21.63 -19.18 37.36
N CYS A 34 -21.06 -19.90 36.40
CA CYS A 34 -20.96 -19.48 35.02
C CYS A 34 -22.35 -19.67 34.41
N SER A 35 -23.16 -18.60 34.41
CA SER A 35 -24.43 -18.61 33.70
C SER A 35 -24.11 -18.77 32.21
N ILE A 36 -24.53 -19.88 31.60
CA ILE A 36 -24.41 -20.10 30.17
C ILE A 36 -25.06 -18.91 29.45
N THR A 37 -24.24 -18.05 28.86
CA THR A 37 -24.75 -16.89 28.14
C THR A 37 -25.29 -17.34 26.79
N ASN A 38 -26.29 -16.62 26.25
CA ASN A 38 -26.79 -16.88 24.88
C ASN A 38 -25.66 -16.83 23.84
N ASN A 39 -24.56 -16.12 24.12
CA ASN A 39 -23.40 -16.02 23.26
C ASN A 39 -22.62 -17.34 23.21
N MET A 40 -22.43 -18.02 24.35
CA MET A 40 -21.85 -19.36 24.40
C MET A 40 -22.70 -20.38 23.64
N VAL A 41 -24.04 -20.31 23.78
CA VAL A 41 -24.96 -21.20 23.04
C VAL A 41 -24.89 -20.92 21.54
N ASN A 42 -24.86 -19.64 21.13
CA ASN A 42 -24.72 -19.27 19.72
C ASN A 42 -23.36 -19.68 19.14
N PHE A 43 -22.28 -19.58 19.92
CA PHE A 43 -20.95 -20.08 19.57
C PHE A 43 -20.94 -21.61 19.38
N LEU A 44 -21.57 -22.35 20.29
CA LEU A 44 -21.72 -23.81 20.16
C LEU A 44 -22.64 -24.21 18.99
N ASN A 45 -23.64 -23.39 18.66
CA ASN A 45 -24.49 -23.61 17.50
C ASN A 45 -23.74 -23.34 16.18
N LEU A 46 -22.81 -22.37 16.17
CA LEU A 46 -21.90 -22.09 15.05
C LEU A 46 -20.93 -23.25 14.79
N THR A 47 -20.44 -23.94 15.83
CA THR A 47 -19.55 -25.11 15.67
C THR A 47 -20.31 -26.39 15.31
N GLY A 48 -21.57 -26.54 15.73
CA GLY A 48 -22.36 -27.76 15.57
C GLY A 48 -22.93 -28.03 14.17
N GLN A 49 -23.25 -26.99 13.38
CA GLN A 49 -23.96 -27.19 12.10
C GLN A 49 -23.11 -26.97 10.84
N ASN A 50 -22.06 -26.14 10.85
CA ASN A 50 -21.16 -25.94 9.71
C ASN A 50 -19.79 -25.39 10.15
N TYR A 51 -18.70 -26.09 9.83
CA TYR A 51 -17.32 -25.67 10.14
C TYR A 51 -16.90 -24.36 9.44
N LYS A 52 -17.47 -24.05 8.27
CA LYS A 52 -17.12 -22.86 7.46
C LYS A 52 -17.41 -21.50 8.13
N PRO A 53 -18.63 -21.22 8.65
CA PRO A 53 -18.92 -19.98 9.36
C PRO A 53 -18.11 -19.86 10.66
N TYR A 54 -17.87 -20.97 11.37
CA TYR A 54 -16.95 -20.97 12.52
C TYR A 54 -15.53 -20.61 12.10
N LEU A 55 -14.98 -21.22 11.05
CA LEU A 55 -13.64 -20.89 10.55
C LEU A 55 -13.57 -19.44 10.07
N ALA A 56 -14.62 -18.92 9.43
CA ALA A 56 -14.69 -17.51 9.03
C ALA A 56 -14.70 -16.58 10.26
N ALA A 57 -15.41 -16.93 11.33
CA ALA A 57 -15.46 -16.16 12.57
C ALA A 57 -14.17 -16.33 13.42
N TYR A 58 -13.55 -17.51 13.42
CA TYR A 58 -12.27 -17.80 14.04
C TYR A 58 -11.10 -17.13 13.30
N CYS A 59 -11.21 -17.01 11.98
CA CYS A 59 -10.31 -16.16 11.21
C CYS A 59 -10.54 -14.67 11.40
N LEU A 60 -11.61 -14.35 12.12
CA LEU A 60 -11.86 -13.08 12.75
C LEU A 60 -11.71 -13.20 14.28
N SER A 61 -10.92 -14.14 14.84
CA SER A 61 -10.69 -14.28 16.30
C SER A 61 -9.46 -15.18 16.58
N PRO A 62 -8.25 -14.61 16.73
CA PRO A 62 -7.00 -15.32 17.06
C PRO A 62 -6.97 -15.87 18.50
N GLN A 63 -5.86 -16.55 18.81
CA GLN A 63 -5.60 -17.35 20.01
C GLN A 63 -5.80 -16.62 21.36
N PRO A 64 -6.00 -17.37 22.47
CA PRO A 64 -6.35 -16.82 23.79
C PRO A 64 -5.29 -15.94 24.47
N ASN A 65 -4.08 -15.85 23.92
CA ASN A 65 -2.95 -15.15 24.53
C ASN A 65 -2.57 -13.84 23.82
N ASP A 66 -3.25 -13.49 22.72
CA ASP A 66 -3.14 -12.18 22.09
C ASP A 66 -4.46 -11.43 22.40
N ASP A 67 -4.38 -10.19 22.91
CA ASP A 67 -5.49 -9.37 23.42
C ASP A 67 -6.58 -8.97 22.39
N CYS A 68 -6.78 -9.75 21.34
CA CYS A 68 -7.57 -9.40 20.16
C CYS A 68 -8.80 -10.30 20.07
N PRO A 69 -9.94 -9.91 20.65
CA PRO A 69 -11.13 -10.75 20.67
C PRO A 69 -11.74 -10.95 19.26
N PHE A 70 -11.49 -10.03 18.31
CA PHE A 70 -12.00 -10.10 16.94
C PHE A 70 -10.98 -9.58 15.89
N GLY A 71 -10.89 -10.22 14.72
CA GLY A 71 -10.09 -9.83 13.54
C GLY A 71 -8.77 -10.58 13.32
N PHE A 72 -7.95 -10.07 12.40
CA PHE A 72 -6.51 -10.36 12.42
C PHE A 72 -5.90 -9.63 13.62
N CYS A 73 -4.95 -10.25 14.34
CA CYS A 73 -4.19 -9.52 15.37
C CYS A 73 -3.52 -8.29 14.74
N PRO A 74 -3.85 -7.06 15.16
CA PRO A 74 -3.23 -5.86 14.64
C PRO A 74 -1.74 -5.90 14.95
N ASN A 75 -0.91 -5.69 13.93
CA ASN A 75 0.51 -5.48 14.11
C ASN A 75 0.82 -3.99 13.88
N PRO A 76 0.74 -3.15 14.94
CA PRO A 76 0.91 -1.70 14.82
C PRO A 76 2.28 -1.29 14.27
N ASP A 77 3.30 -2.14 14.39
CA ASP A 77 4.65 -1.84 13.94
C ASP A 77 4.83 -2.01 12.42
N ILE A 78 3.95 -2.80 11.80
CA ILE A 78 3.99 -3.13 10.37
C ILE A 78 2.86 -2.43 9.62
N ALA A 79 1.62 -2.62 10.09
CA ALA A 79 0.43 -2.14 9.42
C ALA A 79 -0.16 -0.91 10.10
N GLY A 80 0.43 -0.40 11.19
CA GLY A 80 -0.12 0.74 11.93
C GLY A 80 -0.36 1.97 11.07
N LEU A 81 -1.45 2.69 11.36
CA LEU A 81 -1.91 3.85 10.60
C LEU A 81 -0.78 4.87 10.34
N TRP A 82 -0.01 5.22 11.37
CA TRP A 82 1.07 6.20 11.26
C TRP A 82 2.27 5.69 10.46
N VAL A 83 2.55 4.38 10.48
CA VAL A 83 3.57 3.77 9.59
C VAL A 83 3.13 3.91 8.14
N ARG A 84 1.85 3.65 7.84
CA ARG A 84 1.29 3.79 6.48
C ARG A 84 1.34 5.25 6.00
N ILE A 85 0.80 6.17 6.79
CA ILE A 85 0.82 7.62 6.52
C ILE A 85 2.26 8.09 6.31
N ALA A 86 3.20 7.64 7.16
CA ALA A 86 4.60 8.00 7.03
C ALA A 86 5.20 7.55 5.68
N ASN A 87 4.90 6.33 5.23
CA ASN A 87 5.31 5.82 3.92
C ASN A 87 4.65 6.60 2.78
N TYR A 88 3.39 7.00 2.91
CA TYR A 88 2.67 7.78 1.89
C TYR A 88 3.28 9.16 1.70
N ILE A 89 3.51 9.88 2.80
CA ILE A 89 4.11 11.21 2.79
C ILE A 89 5.55 11.13 2.27
N THR A 90 6.35 10.21 2.80
CA THR A 90 7.75 10.03 2.37
C THR A 90 7.83 9.70 0.88
N GLY A 91 7.05 8.71 0.42
CA GLY A 91 6.99 8.32 -0.98
C GLY A 91 6.58 9.49 -1.88
N PHE A 92 5.53 10.22 -1.53
CA PHE A 92 5.09 11.37 -2.32
C PHE A 92 6.14 12.49 -2.35
N CYS A 93 6.75 12.82 -1.21
CA CYS A 93 7.80 13.85 -1.13
C CYS A 93 9.05 13.47 -1.93
N VAL A 94 9.52 12.22 -1.80
CA VAL A 94 10.66 11.71 -2.56
C VAL A 94 10.36 11.71 -4.05
N ALA A 95 9.16 11.31 -4.46
CA ALA A 95 8.74 11.38 -5.85
C ALA A 95 8.78 12.83 -6.39
N LEU A 96 8.26 13.80 -5.62
CA LEU A 96 8.37 15.23 -5.98
C LEU A 96 9.84 15.66 -6.15
N LEU A 97 10.72 15.26 -5.24
CA LEU A 97 12.15 15.60 -5.31
C LEU A 97 12.81 15.00 -6.56
N ILE A 98 12.54 13.73 -6.87
CA ILE A 98 13.02 13.07 -8.09
C ILE A 98 12.55 13.85 -9.34
N PHE A 99 11.32 14.37 -9.31
CA PHE A 99 10.71 15.03 -10.46
C PHE A 99 11.05 16.50 -10.64
N TYR A 100 11.37 17.24 -9.58
CA TYR A 100 11.58 18.70 -9.66
C TYR A 100 12.97 19.15 -9.21
N ALA A 101 13.65 18.41 -8.33
CA ALA A 101 14.95 18.80 -7.79
C ALA A 101 15.84 17.56 -7.57
N PRO A 102 16.26 16.88 -8.66
CA PRO A 102 17.01 15.62 -8.56
C PRO A 102 18.33 15.75 -7.80
N ASP A 103 18.94 16.94 -7.79
CA ASP A 103 20.18 17.21 -7.07
C ASP A 103 20.01 17.17 -5.54
N ARG A 104 18.79 17.39 -5.05
CA ARG A 104 18.44 17.38 -3.62
C ARG A 104 17.89 16.03 -3.13
N VAL A 105 17.75 15.06 -4.02
CA VAL A 105 17.19 13.74 -3.67
C VAL A 105 18.11 12.96 -2.74
N LYS A 106 19.40 13.30 -2.63
CA LYS A 106 20.38 12.53 -1.86
C LYS A 106 19.97 12.29 -0.40
N ASP A 107 19.44 13.31 0.27
CA ASP A 107 19.10 13.18 1.70
C ASP A 107 17.78 12.42 1.88
N ALA A 108 16.79 12.74 1.05
CA ALA A 108 15.51 12.02 1.04
C ALA A 108 15.64 10.55 0.58
N PHE A 109 16.64 10.21 -0.24
CA PHE A 109 16.97 8.85 -0.63
C PHE A 109 17.33 7.99 0.59
N TRP A 110 18.16 8.51 1.50
CA TRP A 110 18.54 7.76 2.70
C TRP A 110 17.36 7.55 3.64
N SER A 111 16.48 8.54 3.78
CA SER A 111 15.23 8.38 4.55
C SER A 111 14.35 7.27 3.96
N GLN A 112 14.17 7.25 2.63
CA GLN A 112 13.38 6.21 1.97
C GLN A 112 14.00 4.82 2.08
N VAL A 113 15.32 4.71 1.92
CA VAL A 113 16.04 3.44 2.07
C VAL A 113 15.94 2.95 3.51
N LEU A 114 16.17 3.82 4.50
CA LEU A 114 16.06 3.48 5.92
C LEU A 114 14.66 2.98 6.27
N LEU A 115 13.61 3.69 5.83
CA LEU A 115 12.23 3.29 6.03
C LEU A 115 11.93 1.91 5.40
N THR A 116 12.40 1.70 4.17
CA THR A 116 12.23 0.42 3.47
C THR A 116 12.91 -0.74 4.20
N TYR A 117 14.16 -0.56 4.63
CA TYR A 117 14.89 -1.59 5.38
C TYR A 117 14.30 -1.82 6.76
N SER A 118 13.85 -0.77 7.45
CA SER A 118 13.16 -0.91 8.73
C SER A 118 11.94 -1.80 8.60
N LEU A 119 11.09 -1.58 7.59
CA LEU A 119 9.93 -2.43 7.34
C LEU A 119 10.33 -3.87 7.00
N LEU A 120 11.28 -4.06 6.09
CA LEU A 120 11.71 -5.40 5.69
C LEU A 120 12.34 -6.18 6.86
N LEU A 121 13.10 -5.51 7.73
CA LEU A 121 13.69 -6.13 8.93
C LEU A 121 12.64 -6.45 9.98
N THR A 122 11.71 -5.52 10.26
CA THR A 122 10.59 -5.78 11.18
C THR A 122 9.75 -6.96 10.69
N CYS A 123 9.45 -7.02 9.38
CA CYS A 123 8.78 -8.17 8.77
C CYS A 123 9.54 -9.47 9.02
N GLY A 124 10.85 -9.48 8.74
CA GLY A 124 11.70 -10.65 8.96
C GLY A 124 11.70 -11.12 10.43
N ILE A 125 11.83 -10.19 11.37
CA ILE A 125 11.82 -10.49 12.81
C ILE A 125 10.46 -11.05 13.23
N SER A 126 9.36 -10.41 12.85
CA SER A 126 8.00 -10.86 13.18
C SER A 126 7.66 -12.21 12.54
N LEU A 127 8.20 -12.51 11.36
CA LEU A 127 8.11 -13.82 10.73
C LEU A 127 8.86 -14.89 11.52
N LEU A 128 10.10 -14.59 11.95
CA LEU A 128 10.90 -15.52 12.76
C LEU A 128 10.27 -15.81 14.12
N GLN A 129 9.56 -14.83 14.69
CA GLN A 129 8.82 -14.98 15.94
C GLN A 129 7.47 -15.69 15.76
N GLY A 130 7.03 -15.95 14.52
CA GLY A 130 5.72 -16.56 14.26
C GLY A 130 4.53 -15.66 14.62
N GLN A 131 4.76 -14.36 14.81
CA GLN A 131 3.73 -13.38 15.21
C GLN A 131 3.10 -12.67 14.01
N LEU A 132 3.66 -12.86 12.81
CA LEU A 132 3.16 -12.19 11.62
C LEU A 132 2.09 -13.03 10.93
N THR A 133 0.89 -12.47 10.79
CA THR A 133 -0.13 -13.06 9.93
C THR A 133 0.21 -12.87 8.45
N ARG A 134 -0.25 -13.77 7.59
CA ARG A 134 -0.05 -13.68 6.14
C ARG A 134 -0.60 -12.38 5.54
N PHE A 135 -1.75 -11.90 6.05
CA PHE A 135 -2.36 -10.64 5.62
C PHE A 135 -1.42 -9.45 5.85
N HIS A 136 -0.89 -9.33 7.07
CA HIS A 136 0.04 -8.25 7.43
C HIS A 136 1.34 -8.29 6.61
N SER A 137 1.84 -9.49 6.28
CA SER A 137 2.99 -9.63 5.36
C SER A 137 2.70 -9.07 3.97
N ILE A 138 1.50 -9.31 3.43
CA ILE A 138 1.10 -8.83 2.09
C ILE A 138 0.96 -7.31 2.07
N VAL A 139 0.33 -6.75 3.10
CA VAL A 139 0.23 -5.30 3.30
C VAL A 139 1.63 -4.68 3.31
N LEU A 140 2.54 -5.23 4.12
CA LEU A 140 3.92 -4.74 4.21
C LEU A 140 4.67 -4.83 2.89
N ILE A 141 4.62 -5.98 2.22
CA ILE A 141 5.24 -6.19 0.89
C ILE A 141 4.71 -5.14 -0.09
N SER A 142 3.44 -4.79 0.02
CA SER A 142 2.80 -3.83 -0.87
C SER A 142 3.18 -2.39 -0.52
N ILE A 143 3.32 -2.05 0.76
CA ILE A 143 3.90 -0.77 1.20
C ILE A 143 5.35 -0.62 0.68
N VAL A 144 6.15 -1.67 0.81
CA VAL A 144 7.54 -1.68 0.31
C VAL A 144 7.59 -1.60 -1.22
N CYS A 145 6.61 -2.17 -1.94
CA CYS A 145 6.46 -2.04 -3.39
C CYS A 145 5.87 -0.68 -3.81
N SER A 146 6.20 0.39 -3.09
CA SER A 146 5.78 1.75 -3.44
C SER A 146 6.31 2.16 -4.82
N PRO A 147 5.61 3.05 -5.54
CA PRO A 147 6.08 3.55 -6.84
C PRO A 147 7.49 4.13 -6.78
N VAL A 148 7.88 4.78 -5.68
CA VAL A 148 9.22 5.33 -5.48
C VAL A 148 10.29 4.25 -5.44
N ASN A 149 10.05 3.15 -4.72
CA ASN A 149 11.00 2.05 -4.66
C ASN A 149 11.14 1.38 -6.04
N VAL A 150 10.04 1.24 -6.79
CA VAL A 150 10.08 0.80 -8.19
C VAL A 150 10.90 1.77 -9.06
N TYR A 151 10.75 3.09 -8.88
CA TYR A 151 11.58 4.09 -9.57
C TYR A 151 13.06 3.94 -9.22
N PHE A 152 13.41 3.82 -7.94
CA PHE A 152 14.80 3.65 -7.53
C PHE A 152 15.41 2.38 -8.11
N THR A 153 14.68 1.27 -8.14
CA THR A 153 15.12 0.04 -8.79
C THR A 153 15.33 0.24 -10.29
N GLY A 154 14.38 0.86 -10.99
CA GLY A 154 14.50 1.14 -12.42
C GLY A 154 15.69 2.04 -12.75
N TYR A 155 15.96 3.07 -11.94
CA TYR A 155 17.13 3.93 -12.09
C TYR A 155 18.43 3.23 -11.70
N ALA A 156 18.43 2.39 -10.66
CA ALA A 156 19.59 1.59 -10.26
C ALA A 156 19.99 0.63 -11.39
N ILE A 157 19.02 -0.02 -12.04
CA ILE A 157 19.25 -0.82 -13.26
C ILE A 157 19.80 0.10 -14.36
N ARG A 158 19.09 1.18 -14.72
CA ARG A 158 19.52 2.09 -15.81
C ARG A 158 20.93 2.67 -15.63
N SER A 159 21.40 2.82 -14.40
CA SER A 159 22.73 3.36 -14.06
C SER A 159 23.90 2.59 -14.67
N PHE A 160 23.72 1.32 -15.03
CA PHE A 160 24.77 0.54 -15.67
C PHE A 160 25.05 1.01 -17.11
N TRP A 161 24.04 1.49 -17.82
CA TRP A 161 24.14 1.78 -19.25
C TRP A 161 24.24 3.26 -19.61
N SER A 162 23.59 4.15 -18.86
CA SER A 162 23.45 5.55 -19.29
C SER A 162 23.44 6.55 -18.14
N VAL A 163 23.94 7.76 -18.43
CA VAL A 163 23.75 8.93 -17.57
C VAL A 163 22.26 9.22 -17.48
N HIS A 164 21.78 9.47 -16.27
CA HIS A 164 20.36 9.64 -15.99
C HIS A 164 20.14 10.67 -14.90
N ARG A 165 18.87 11.02 -14.68
CA ARG A 165 18.49 12.08 -13.75
C ARG A 165 19.00 11.89 -12.33
N LEU A 166 19.06 10.65 -11.84
CA LEU A 166 19.56 10.32 -10.50
C LEU A 166 21.06 10.01 -10.47
N ASP A 167 21.88 10.47 -11.41
CA ASP A 167 23.32 10.13 -11.46
C ASP A 167 24.06 10.61 -10.20
N ASN A 168 23.64 11.73 -9.62
CA ASN A 168 24.16 12.24 -8.34
C ASN A 168 23.92 11.27 -7.15
N VAL A 169 22.86 10.47 -7.23
CA VAL A 169 22.49 9.51 -6.18
C VAL A 169 22.97 8.10 -6.52
N LEU A 170 22.63 7.59 -7.70
CA LEU A 170 22.82 6.21 -8.16
C LEU A 170 23.82 6.06 -9.31
N GLY A 171 24.63 7.08 -9.60
CA GLY A 171 25.55 7.07 -10.74
C GLY A 171 26.66 6.02 -10.68
N LYS A 172 27.45 5.94 -11.76
CA LYS A 172 28.43 4.84 -12.00
C LYS A 172 29.42 4.58 -10.85
N ARG A 173 29.78 5.60 -10.07
CA ARG A 173 30.75 5.49 -8.95
C ARG A 173 30.09 5.25 -7.59
N LYS A 174 28.76 5.08 -7.52
CA LYS A 174 27.99 4.98 -6.27
C LYS A 174 27.52 3.55 -6.00
N ASN A 175 28.45 2.60 -6.02
CA ASN A 175 28.17 1.15 -5.90
C ASN A 175 27.39 0.80 -4.63
N THR A 176 27.75 1.35 -3.48
CA THR A 176 27.09 1.04 -2.20
C THR A 176 25.60 1.37 -2.23
N ARG A 177 25.20 2.51 -2.82
CA ARG A 177 23.79 2.91 -2.90
C ARG A 177 22.99 2.01 -3.85
N ARG A 178 23.61 1.59 -4.96
CA ARG A 178 23.00 0.62 -5.89
C ARG A 178 22.82 -0.74 -5.23
N LEU A 179 23.86 -1.21 -4.52
CA LEU A 179 23.81 -2.45 -3.76
C LEU A 179 22.67 -2.43 -2.74
N MET A 180 22.50 -1.33 -2.01
CA MET A 180 21.40 -1.17 -1.05
C MET A 180 20.02 -1.28 -1.71
N VAL A 181 19.82 -0.69 -2.90
CA VAL A 181 18.56 -0.82 -3.65
C VAL A 181 18.34 -2.26 -4.15
N PHE A 182 19.39 -2.91 -4.69
CA PHE A 182 19.27 -4.29 -5.15
C PHE A 182 19.03 -5.29 -4.00
N LEU A 183 19.69 -5.08 -2.87
CA LEU A 183 19.50 -5.89 -1.68
C LEU A 183 18.07 -5.73 -1.12
N SER A 184 17.49 -4.51 -1.12
CA SER A 184 16.09 -4.34 -0.71
C SER A 184 15.13 -5.05 -1.66
N VAL A 185 15.40 -5.04 -2.98
CA VAL A 185 14.60 -5.78 -3.97
C VAL A 185 14.74 -7.29 -3.77
N ALA A 186 15.94 -7.79 -3.47
CA ALA A 186 16.16 -9.20 -3.21
C ALA A 186 15.42 -9.68 -1.95
N ILE A 187 15.51 -8.93 -0.85
CA ILE A 187 14.78 -9.23 0.40
C ILE A 187 13.27 -9.16 0.18
N TRP A 188 12.78 -8.12 -0.51
CA TRP A 188 11.37 -7.99 -0.87
C TRP A 188 10.88 -9.17 -1.72
N THR A 189 11.66 -9.59 -2.72
CA THR A 189 11.34 -10.74 -3.57
C THR A 189 11.31 -12.03 -2.77
N ALA A 190 12.26 -12.22 -1.84
CA ALA A 190 12.27 -13.37 -0.94
C ALA A 190 11.03 -13.40 -0.03
N ALA A 191 10.64 -12.25 0.54
CA ALA A 191 9.43 -12.12 1.34
C ALA A 191 8.16 -12.42 0.51
N LEU A 192 8.10 -11.93 -0.73
CA LEU A 192 7.02 -12.24 -1.66
C LEU A 192 6.93 -13.75 -1.93
N ILE A 193 8.04 -14.39 -2.28
CA ILE A 193 8.09 -15.84 -2.51
C ILE A 193 7.64 -16.59 -1.25
N TYR A 194 8.14 -16.18 -0.07
CA TYR A 194 7.79 -16.81 1.21
C TYR A 194 6.27 -16.76 1.47
N VAL A 195 5.62 -15.62 1.22
CA VAL A 195 4.16 -15.49 1.33
C VAL A 195 3.41 -16.46 0.41
N TYR A 196 3.94 -16.76 -0.77
CA TYR A 196 3.31 -17.69 -1.72
C TYR A 196 3.56 -19.17 -1.44
N LEU A 197 4.53 -19.51 -0.59
CA LEU A 197 4.85 -20.91 -0.30
C LEU A 197 3.64 -21.65 0.31
N PRO A 198 3.53 -22.97 0.07
CA PRO A 198 2.53 -23.80 0.73
C PRO A 198 2.79 -23.89 2.24
N GLN A 199 1.72 -24.10 3.01
CA GLN A 199 1.71 -24.09 4.49
C GLN A 199 2.82 -24.93 5.12
N ARG A 200 3.16 -26.07 4.50
CA ARG A 200 4.24 -26.96 4.97
C ARG A 200 5.62 -26.28 5.10
N PHE A 201 5.82 -25.10 4.51
CA PHE A 201 7.07 -24.36 4.53
C PHE A 201 6.98 -22.99 5.21
N THR A 202 5.82 -22.62 5.75
CA THR A 202 5.58 -21.27 6.27
C THR A 202 5.04 -21.32 7.69
N ASN A 203 5.49 -20.41 8.55
CA ASN A 203 5.05 -20.30 9.94
C ASN A 203 4.34 -18.96 10.13
N PHE A 204 3.18 -18.79 9.50
CA PHE A 204 2.36 -17.59 9.71
C PHE A 204 1.47 -17.75 10.94
N ALA A 205 1.28 -16.65 11.67
CA ALA A 205 0.19 -16.58 12.64
C ALA A 205 -1.15 -16.76 11.91
N GLN A 206 -2.09 -17.48 12.54
CA GLN A 206 -3.44 -17.76 12.01
C GLN A 206 -3.45 -18.45 10.64
N ASP A 207 -2.63 -19.49 10.46
CA ASP A 207 -2.45 -20.15 9.15
C ASP A 207 -3.73 -20.80 8.60
N SER A 208 -4.68 -21.13 9.48
CA SER A 208 -6.03 -21.60 9.14
C SER A 208 -6.83 -20.61 8.26
N CYS A 209 -6.41 -19.35 8.20
CA CYS A 209 -7.11 -18.24 7.55
C CYS A 209 -6.64 -17.95 6.13
N ARG A 210 -5.80 -18.83 5.59
CA ARG A 210 -5.27 -18.78 4.21
C ARG A 210 -6.36 -18.71 3.13
N GLY A 211 -7.54 -19.28 3.39
CA GLY A 211 -8.67 -19.31 2.45
C GLY A 211 -9.55 -18.05 2.45
N SER A 212 -9.20 -17.02 3.22
CA SER A 212 -9.92 -15.76 3.16
C SER A 212 -9.71 -15.11 1.78
N SER A 213 -10.80 -14.81 1.10
CA SER A 213 -10.79 -14.16 -0.23
C SER A 213 -9.96 -12.88 -0.23
N ALA A 214 -9.82 -12.20 0.91
CA ALA A 214 -9.03 -10.98 1.10
C ALA A 214 -7.54 -11.13 0.70
N VAL A 215 -6.91 -12.26 1.00
CA VAL A 215 -5.48 -12.49 0.68
C VAL A 215 -5.28 -12.70 -0.82
N GLU A 216 -6.14 -13.47 -1.48
CA GLU A 216 -6.10 -13.70 -2.92
C GLU A 216 -6.51 -12.44 -3.70
N ALA A 217 -7.51 -11.73 -3.19
CA ALA A 217 -8.02 -10.47 -3.66
C ALA A 217 -6.99 -9.35 -3.72
N PHE A 218 -6.17 -9.24 -2.67
CA PHE A 218 -5.15 -8.20 -2.57
C PHE A 218 -4.22 -8.22 -3.79
N PHE A 219 -3.89 -9.42 -4.28
CA PHE A 219 -3.04 -9.62 -5.45
C PHE A 219 -3.77 -9.50 -6.79
N LEU A 220 -5.07 -9.77 -6.84
CA LEU A 220 -5.89 -9.51 -8.03
C LEU A 220 -6.01 -8.00 -8.32
N GLY A 221 -5.63 -7.13 -7.37
CA GLY A 221 -5.41 -5.70 -7.59
C GLY A 221 -6.69 -4.89 -7.75
N ALA A 222 -6.65 -3.85 -8.60
CA ALA A 222 -7.76 -2.91 -8.82
C ALA A 222 -9.13 -3.56 -9.07
N PRO A 223 -9.27 -4.58 -9.95
CA PRO A 223 -10.57 -5.15 -10.30
C PRO A 223 -11.30 -5.74 -9.09
N PHE A 224 -10.60 -6.43 -8.20
CA PHE A 224 -11.21 -6.97 -6.99
C PHE A 224 -11.56 -5.85 -6.02
N VAL A 225 -10.65 -4.91 -5.81
CA VAL A 225 -10.85 -3.75 -4.94
C VAL A 225 -12.10 -2.96 -5.38
N TYR A 226 -12.29 -2.79 -6.69
CA TYR A 226 -13.48 -2.16 -7.26
C TYR A 226 -14.74 -3.00 -7.06
N ALA A 227 -14.68 -4.31 -7.29
CA ALA A 227 -15.81 -5.20 -7.07
C ALA A 227 -16.24 -5.19 -5.59
N TRP A 228 -15.27 -5.26 -4.67
CA TRP A 228 -15.49 -5.23 -3.24
C TRP A 228 -16.07 -3.90 -2.76
N ALA A 229 -15.50 -2.76 -3.20
CA ALA A 229 -16.02 -1.44 -2.85
C ALA A 229 -17.48 -1.27 -3.31
N LEU A 230 -17.82 -1.76 -4.50
CA LEU A 230 -19.19 -1.74 -5.02
C LEU A 230 -20.15 -2.60 -4.18
N THR A 231 -19.70 -3.77 -3.72
CA THR A 231 -20.56 -4.68 -2.94
C THR A 231 -20.71 -4.26 -1.48
N THR A 232 -19.66 -3.71 -0.87
CA THR A 232 -19.61 -3.49 0.59
C THR A 232 -20.08 -2.09 0.99
N LEU A 233 -19.70 -1.07 0.21
CA LEU A 233 -20.00 0.33 0.55
C LEU A 233 -21.28 0.85 -0.11
N GLY A 234 -21.94 0.03 -0.94
CA GLY A 234 -23.19 0.38 -1.62
C GLY A 234 -23.07 1.69 -2.43
N PRO A 235 -24.04 2.63 -2.31
CA PRO A 235 -24.01 3.89 -3.05
C PRO A 235 -22.77 4.77 -2.76
N ALA A 236 -22.26 4.74 -1.52
CA ALA A 236 -21.05 5.48 -1.16
C ALA A 236 -19.82 4.93 -1.88
N GLY A 237 -19.76 3.60 -2.06
CA GLY A 237 -18.71 2.93 -2.84
C GLY A 237 -18.68 3.39 -4.30
N ILE A 238 -19.85 3.59 -4.91
CA ILE A 238 -19.97 4.09 -6.29
C ILE A 238 -19.40 5.52 -6.40
N LEU A 239 -19.67 6.39 -5.43
CA LEU A 239 -19.14 7.76 -5.42
C LEU A 239 -17.62 7.77 -5.29
N ILE A 240 -17.07 6.99 -4.36
CA ILE A 240 -15.61 6.85 -4.17
C ILE A 240 -14.97 6.31 -5.45
N LEU A 241 -15.56 5.28 -6.05
CA LEU A 241 -15.12 4.72 -7.32
C LEU A 241 -15.12 5.77 -8.43
N PHE A 242 -16.18 6.57 -8.53
CA PHE A 242 -16.30 7.61 -9.54
C PHE A 242 -15.21 8.67 -9.38
N ILE A 243 -14.96 9.14 -8.16
CA ILE A 243 -13.88 10.09 -7.86
C ILE A 243 -12.51 9.49 -8.24
N PHE A 244 -12.29 8.23 -7.86
CA PHE A 244 -11.03 7.54 -8.10
C PHE A 244 -10.77 7.29 -9.60
N LEU A 245 -11.82 6.98 -10.38
CA LEU A 245 -11.74 6.81 -11.84
C LEU A 245 -11.76 8.13 -12.61
N ALA A 246 -12.37 9.18 -12.09
CA ALA A 246 -12.46 10.48 -12.75
C ALA A 246 -11.07 11.07 -13.00
N ILE A 247 -10.16 11.00 -12.02
CA ILE A 247 -8.79 11.52 -12.15
C ILE A 247 -8.01 10.85 -13.30
N PRO A 248 -7.87 9.52 -13.39
CA PRO A 248 -7.19 8.87 -14.49
C PRO A 248 -7.91 9.08 -15.83
N ILE A 249 -9.25 9.11 -15.87
CA ILE A 249 -10.00 9.40 -17.10
C ILE A 249 -9.67 10.81 -17.61
N LEU A 250 -9.67 11.81 -16.74
CA LEU A 250 -9.31 13.18 -17.10
C LEU A 250 -7.86 13.27 -17.60
N ILE A 251 -6.94 12.53 -16.98
CA ILE A 251 -5.53 12.48 -17.42
C ILE A 251 -5.41 11.78 -18.78
N ILE A 252 -6.12 10.67 -19.01
CA ILE A 252 -6.16 9.99 -20.32
C ILE A 252 -6.71 10.93 -21.40
N PHE A 253 -7.80 11.65 -21.10
CA PHE A 253 -8.37 12.64 -22.00
C PHE A 253 -7.35 13.76 -22.29
N ALA A 254 -6.66 14.27 -21.27
CA ALA A 254 -5.64 15.29 -21.45
C ALA A 254 -4.43 14.78 -22.26
N TRP A 255 -4.04 13.51 -22.09
CA TRP A 255 -3.06 12.83 -22.96
C TRP A 255 -3.52 12.76 -24.41
N PHE A 256 -4.78 12.38 -24.64
CA PHE A 256 -5.36 12.32 -25.98
C PHE A 256 -5.34 13.69 -26.68
N VAL A 257 -5.77 14.75 -25.97
CA VAL A 257 -5.70 16.14 -26.47
C VAL A 257 -4.25 16.55 -26.76
N ALA A 258 -3.30 16.21 -25.88
CA ALA A 258 -1.89 16.52 -26.08
C ALA A 258 -1.30 15.81 -27.31
N ILE A 259 -1.66 14.54 -27.55
CA ILE A 259 -1.29 13.76 -28.74
C ILE A 259 -1.83 14.43 -29.99
N ILE A 260 -3.12 14.81 -30.02
CA ILE A 260 -3.75 15.47 -31.17
C ILE A 260 -3.04 16.80 -31.48
N ARG A 261 -2.80 17.63 -30.46
CA ARG A 261 -2.16 18.95 -30.67
C ARG A 261 -0.73 18.82 -31.18
N ARG A 262 0.01 17.79 -30.77
CA ARG A 262 1.40 17.55 -31.18
C ARG A 262 1.54 16.57 -32.34
N ARG A 263 0.44 16.28 -33.05
CA ARG A 263 0.48 15.31 -34.15
C ARG A 263 1.43 15.64 -35.29
N ARG A 264 1.68 16.93 -35.55
CA ARG A 264 2.64 17.29 -36.60
C ARG A 264 4.07 16.91 -36.21
N GLU A 265 4.47 17.18 -34.97
CA GLU A 265 5.82 16.85 -34.48
C GLU A 265 6.04 15.35 -34.33
N ILE A 266 5.05 14.63 -33.80
CA ILE A 266 5.16 13.19 -33.54
C ILE A 266 5.26 12.40 -34.86
N TRP A 267 4.52 12.81 -35.90
CA TRP A 267 4.46 12.09 -37.18
C TRP A 267 5.30 12.72 -38.31
N ALA A 268 5.93 13.88 -38.13
CA ALA A 268 6.77 14.52 -39.16
C ALA A 268 7.97 13.66 -39.60
N SER A 269 8.48 12.80 -38.72
CA SER A 269 9.75 12.07 -38.95
C SER A 269 9.57 10.64 -39.47
N SER A 270 8.35 10.11 -39.57
CA SER A 270 8.15 8.72 -39.96
C SER A 270 6.98 8.56 -40.92
N GLY A 271 7.26 8.19 -42.16
CA GLY A 271 6.27 7.61 -43.10
C GLY A 271 5.71 6.25 -42.66
N VAL A 272 5.77 5.94 -41.36
CA VAL A 272 5.30 4.69 -40.76
C VAL A 272 4.11 5.03 -39.87
N CYS A 273 2.99 4.32 -40.10
CA CYS A 273 1.70 4.54 -39.43
C CYS A 273 1.77 4.39 -37.89
N CYS A 274 2.72 3.59 -37.38
CA CYS A 274 2.86 3.30 -35.96
C CYS A 274 4.07 4.01 -35.35
N ALA A 275 3.83 5.11 -34.63
CA ALA A 275 4.86 5.75 -33.82
C ALA A 275 5.16 4.89 -32.58
N SER A 276 6.44 4.62 -32.31
CA SER A 276 6.82 3.93 -31.07
C SER A 276 6.48 4.77 -29.85
N PHE A 277 6.17 4.12 -28.71
CA PHE A 277 5.79 4.79 -27.47
C PHE A 277 6.78 5.91 -27.08
N GLY A 278 8.09 5.67 -27.22
CA GLY A 278 9.11 6.66 -26.94
C GLY A 278 9.05 7.92 -27.83
N LYS A 279 8.64 7.79 -29.09
CA LYS A 279 8.46 8.93 -30.02
C LYS A 279 7.24 9.77 -29.67
N VAL A 280 6.16 9.16 -29.19
CA VAL A 280 4.96 9.87 -28.71
C VAL A 280 5.23 10.52 -27.35
N TRP A 281 5.87 9.78 -26.45
CA TRP A 281 6.10 10.18 -25.07
C TRP A 281 7.01 11.41 -24.94
N ARG A 282 8.17 11.43 -25.63
CA ARG A 282 9.17 12.50 -25.46
C ARG A 282 8.63 13.91 -25.77
N PRO A 283 8.00 14.18 -26.93
CA PRO A 283 7.48 15.52 -27.24
C PRO A 283 6.38 15.96 -26.29
N ILE A 284 5.49 15.04 -25.90
CA ILE A 284 4.39 15.36 -24.99
C ILE A 284 4.93 15.71 -23.62
N VAL A 285 5.82 14.89 -23.07
CA VAL A 285 6.39 15.12 -21.74
C VAL A 285 7.22 16.41 -21.70
N HIS A 286 7.89 16.77 -22.79
CA HIS A 286 8.66 18.01 -22.88
C HIS A 286 7.74 19.25 -22.83
N HIS A 287 6.63 19.22 -23.58
CA HIS A 287 5.70 20.35 -23.65
C HIS A 287 4.67 20.41 -22.52
N TYR A 288 4.32 19.26 -21.96
CA TYR A 288 3.30 19.10 -20.93
C TYR A 288 3.90 18.37 -19.71
N PRO A 289 4.80 19.02 -18.96
CA PRO A 289 5.44 18.40 -17.80
C PRO A 289 4.46 18.02 -16.69
N PHE A 290 3.28 18.67 -16.62
CA PHE A 290 2.20 18.27 -15.72
C PHE A 290 1.63 16.89 -16.07
N LEU A 291 1.40 16.59 -17.35
CA LEU A 291 0.91 15.27 -17.75
C LEU A 291 1.88 14.17 -17.36
N ARG A 292 3.19 14.43 -17.51
CA ARG A 292 4.26 13.55 -17.02
C ARG A 292 4.18 13.38 -15.51
N PHE A 293 4.07 14.48 -14.76
CA PHE A 293 4.01 14.40 -13.30
C PHE A 293 2.79 13.60 -12.83
N CYS A 294 1.62 13.87 -13.40
CA CYS A 294 0.38 13.17 -13.03
C CYS A 294 0.41 11.69 -13.41
N SER A 295 0.88 11.33 -14.62
CA SER A 295 0.89 9.94 -15.05
C SER A 295 1.97 9.10 -14.38
N VAL A 296 3.10 9.72 -14.00
CA VAL A 296 4.26 9.00 -13.48
C VAL A 296 4.32 9.03 -11.95
N VAL A 297 3.78 10.07 -11.30
CA VAL A 297 3.78 10.21 -9.83
C VAL A 297 2.37 10.09 -9.25
N VAL A 298 1.46 10.99 -9.61
CA VAL A 298 0.17 11.12 -8.91
C VAL A 298 -0.69 9.86 -9.06
N ILE A 299 -0.91 9.37 -10.29
CA ILE A 299 -1.74 8.19 -10.53
C ILE A 299 -1.14 6.96 -9.84
N PRO A 300 0.13 6.58 -10.07
CA PRO A 300 0.68 5.38 -9.43
C PRO A 300 0.67 5.46 -7.90
N THR A 301 0.95 6.65 -7.32
CA THR A 301 0.92 6.82 -5.86
C THR A 301 -0.50 6.73 -5.31
N ALA A 302 -1.48 7.41 -5.92
CA ALA A 302 -2.88 7.32 -5.49
C ALA A 302 -3.42 5.90 -5.59
N TYR A 303 -3.08 5.20 -6.68
CA TYR A 303 -3.41 3.79 -6.89
C TYR A 303 -2.81 2.87 -5.83
N TRP A 304 -1.53 3.05 -5.55
CA TRP A 304 -0.86 2.29 -4.52
C TRP A 304 -1.47 2.52 -3.11
N ILE A 305 -1.73 3.78 -2.74
CA ILE A 305 -2.38 4.11 -1.46
C ILE A 305 -3.76 3.45 -1.38
N ALA A 306 -4.57 3.57 -2.44
CA ALA A 306 -5.91 2.99 -2.47
C ALA A 306 -5.88 1.47 -2.29
N ILE A 307 -4.97 0.76 -2.94
CA ILE A 307 -4.81 -0.70 -2.76
C ILE A 307 -4.47 -1.03 -1.31
N VAL A 308 -3.51 -0.33 -0.71
CA VAL A 308 -3.08 -0.61 0.66
C VAL A 308 -4.21 -0.34 1.65
N GLU A 309 -4.86 0.82 1.58
CA GLU A 309 -5.93 1.19 2.51
C GLU A 309 -7.19 0.34 2.32
N LEU A 310 -7.57 -0.02 1.09
CA LEU A 310 -8.71 -0.92 0.87
C LEU A 310 -8.41 -2.35 1.34
N GLY A 311 -7.15 -2.78 1.25
CA GLY A 311 -6.70 -4.01 1.88
C GLY A 311 -6.85 -3.99 3.40
N ILE A 312 -6.38 -2.92 4.06
CA ILE A 312 -6.51 -2.73 5.51
C ILE A 312 -7.98 -2.69 5.94
N PHE A 313 -8.80 -1.91 5.25
CA PHE A 313 -10.21 -1.77 5.55
C PHE A 313 -10.94 -3.12 5.40
N GLY A 314 -10.60 -3.91 4.38
CA GLY A 314 -11.11 -5.28 4.23
C GLY A 314 -10.64 -6.25 5.34
N GLY A 315 -9.54 -5.94 6.03
CA GLY A 315 -9.02 -6.70 7.16
C GLY A 315 -9.51 -6.24 8.54
N ASN A 316 -10.32 -5.16 8.62
CA ASN A 316 -10.76 -4.50 9.86
C ASN A 316 -9.61 -4.10 10.82
N ASP A 317 -8.43 -3.80 10.29
CA ASP A 317 -7.22 -3.43 11.07
C ASP A 317 -7.06 -1.89 11.17
N GLU A 318 -8.10 -1.20 11.61
CA GLU A 318 -8.11 0.27 11.67
C GLU A 318 -7.64 0.83 13.02
N THR A 319 -7.81 0.07 14.10
CA THR A 319 -7.62 0.54 15.48
C THR A 319 -6.46 -0.16 16.15
N SER A 320 -5.23 0.18 15.75
CA SER A 320 -4.03 -0.23 16.49
C SER A 320 -3.59 0.90 17.43
N PRO A 321 -3.15 0.59 18.66
CA PRO A 321 -2.61 1.59 19.58
C PRO A 321 -1.36 2.27 18.99
N LEU A 322 -1.08 3.50 19.42
CA LEU A 322 0.13 4.23 19.03
C LEU A 322 1.36 3.53 19.63
N THR A 323 2.26 3.05 18.77
CA THR A 323 3.53 2.42 19.20
C THR A 323 4.73 3.33 18.97
N PHE A 324 5.85 3.02 19.63
CA PHE A 324 7.10 3.75 19.44
C PHE A 324 7.59 3.71 17.98
N SER A 325 7.41 2.58 17.30
CA SER A 325 7.79 2.41 15.88
C SER A 325 6.99 3.34 14.95
N GLN A 326 5.70 3.54 15.22
CA GLN A 326 4.83 4.47 14.51
C GLN A 326 5.31 5.92 14.64
N VAL A 327 5.72 6.32 15.85
CA VAL A 327 6.31 7.64 16.10
C VAL A 327 7.64 7.79 15.36
N LEU A 328 8.50 6.77 15.41
CA LEU A 328 9.78 6.76 14.71
C LEU A 328 9.60 6.86 13.17
N ALA A 329 8.62 6.17 12.61
CA ALA A 329 8.28 6.25 11.19
C ALA A 329 7.88 7.68 10.78
N MET A 330 7.11 8.37 11.63
CA MET A 330 6.77 9.79 11.41
C MET A 330 8.01 10.70 11.47
N PHE A 331 8.97 10.45 12.35
CA PHE A 331 10.23 11.21 12.35
C PHE A 331 11.05 10.98 11.08
N ALA A 332 11.00 9.77 10.50
CA ALA A 332 11.68 9.48 9.24
C ALA A 332 11.10 10.27 8.04
N THR A 333 9.88 10.80 8.14
CA THR A 333 9.27 11.62 7.07
C THR A 333 9.71 13.08 7.09
N VAL A 334 10.25 13.56 8.21
CA VAL A 334 10.60 14.97 8.40
C VAL A 334 11.64 15.46 7.38
N PRO A 335 12.76 14.75 7.11
CA PRO A 335 13.75 15.25 6.14
C PRO A 335 13.20 15.41 4.72
N PRO A 336 12.49 14.43 4.11
CA PRO A 336 11.80 14.62 2.84
C PRO A 336 10.82 15.79 2.83
N MET A 337 10.05 15.98 3.91
CA MET A 337 9.10 17.10 4.02
C MET A 337 9.81 18.45 4.03
N ILE A 338 10.91 18.60 4.78
CA ILE A 338 11.71 19.82 4.81
C ILE A 338 12.28 20.14 3.43
N GLU A 339 12.78 19.13 2.71
CA GLU A 339 13.32 19.31 1.36
C GLU A 339 12.23 19.74 0.35
N VAL A 340 11.03 19.19 0.46
CA VAL A 340 9.88 19.63 -0.36
C VAL A 340 9.39 21.02 0.05
N ALA A 341 9.35 21.35 1.35
CA ALA A 341 8.97 22.67 1.84
C ALA A 341 9.87 23.77 1.25
N ARG A 342 11.17 23.50 1.13
CA ARG A 342 12.15 24.39 0.46
C ARG A 342 11.87 24.57 -1.04
N LEU A 343 11.12 23.66 -1.67
CA LEU A 343 10.70 23.75 -3.07
C LEU A 343 9.36 24.44 -3.27
N VAL A 344 8.56 24.65 -2.22
CA VAL A 344 7.21 25.24 -2.31
C VAL A 344 7.20 26.56 -3.08
N PRO A 345 8.11 27.53 -2.87
CA PRO A 345 8.10 28.78 -3.65
C PRO A 345 8.35 28.59 -5.15
N ARG A 346 9.04 27.52 -5.54
CA ARG A 346 9.26 27.16 -6.95
C ARG A 346 8.08 26.38 -7.51
N LEU A 347 7.56 25.41 -6.76
CA LEU A 347 6.38 24.62 -7.13
C LEU A 347 5.14 25.51 -7.28
N TRP A 348 4.96 26.49 -6.38
CA TRP A 348 3.87 27.45 -6.46
C TRP A 348 3.94 28.31 -7.71
N ARG A 349 5.13 28.84 -8.04
CA ARG A 349 5.34 29.57 -9.31
C ARG A 349 5.07 28.66 -10.51
N TRP A 350 5.52 27.42 -10.46
CA TRP A 350 5.24 26.43 -11.51
C TRP A 350 3.73 26.20 -11.65
N LEU A 351 2.99 25.95 -10.56
CA LEU A 351 1.53 25.77 -10.52
C LEU A 351 0.77 26.99 -11.06
N ILE A 352 1.14 28.20 -10.65
CA ILE A 352 0.53 29.44 -11.20
C ILE A 352 0.87 29.57 -12.69
N THR A 353 2.04 29.10 -13.12
CA THR A 353 2.39 29.05 -14.54
C THR A 353 1.57 27.98 -15.31
N PHE A 354 0.88 27.04 -14.65
CA PHE A 354 -0.15 26.22 -15.31
C PHE A 354 -1.47 26.97 -15.54
N ALA A 355 -1.68 28.12 -14.89
CA ALA A 355 -2.78 29.02 -15.24
C ALA A 355 -2.65 29.58 -16.68
N TRP A 356 -1.55 29.29 -17.39
CA TRP A 356 -1.42 29.49 -18.84
C TRP A 356 -2.34 28.59 -19.68
N LEU A 357 -3.06 27.63 -19.09
CA LEU A 357 -4.29 27.13 -19.72
C LEU A 357 -5.21 28.30 -20.12
N GLY A 358 -5.26 29.38 -19.34
CA GLY A 358 -5.94 30.63 -19.72
C GLY A 358 -5.32 31.33 -20.94
N ARG A 359 -4.00 31.23 -21.17
CA ARG A 359 -3.35 31.79 -22.37
C ARG A 359 -3.43 30.87 -23.59
N ALA A 360 -3.44 29.55 -23.39
CA ALA A 360 -3.63 28.56 -24.46
C ALA A 360 -5.07 28.49 -24.97
N PHE A 361 -6.05 28.98 -24.18
CA PHE A 361 -7.46 29.11 -24.54
C PHE A 361 -7.90 30.55 -24.84
N GLY A 362 -7.06 31.57 -24.59
CA GLY A 362 -7.46 32.97 -24.78
C GLY A 362 -6.30 33.95 -24.85
N ARG A 363 -5.63 34.00 -26.03
CA ARG A 363 -5.14 35.21 -26.72
C ARG A 363 -4.22 34.81 -27.86
N SER A 364 -4.82 34.31 -28.93
CA SER A 364 -4.38 34.63 -30.28
C SER A 364 -5.06 35.95 -30.65
N GLY A 365 -4.43 37.09 -30.33
CA GLY A 365 -4.99 38.40 -30.66
C GLY A 365 -4.19 39.57 -30.11
N ALA A 366 -3.54 40.29 -31.04
CA ALA A 366 -2.76 41.53 -30.93
C ALA A 366 -1.44 41.39 -30.15
N SER A 367 -0.25 41.47 -30.76
CA SER A 367 0.19 42.07 -32.03
C SER A 367 1.41 41.33 -32.57
#